data_AF-A0A7X0I917-F1
#
_entry.id   AF-A0A7X0I917-F1
#
_cell.length_a   1.000
_cell.length_b   1.000
_cell.length_c   1.000
_cell.angle_alpha   90.00
_cell.angle_beta   90.00
_cell.angle_gamma   90.00
#
_symmetry.space_group_name_H-M   'P 1'
#
loop_
_entity.id
_entity.type
_entity.pdbx_description
1 polymer ?
#
loop_
_entity_poly.entity_id
_entity_poly.type
_entity_poly.pdbx_seq_one_letter_code
_entity_poly.pdbx_strand_id
1 'polypeptide(L)'
;MSARRILAVLGGATAALCLVTGFVTAQASAAAGCRVAYSVASEWGGGFGANVTITNLGDPLSSWQLRWSFTAGQTVTQGWNATFSQSGSTVTAANVDYNGSLGTNASTTIGFNGSWTGSNPVPSSFTLNGVTCTGSVTGQPSPSSTPTPTPTRTPTPTPTPTPSGPPPGNPGGLVGWATQGGGTTGGGNASATTVTSSSALTTAAAGTNAAVIRVSGTISCSGMLRVGSNKTIIGNSGATLAGCGLNVSNASNVIIRNLTFRNWDDDAVNVQYSTRVWIDHNSLSNGYDGAIDIKRGSDYVTVSWNRVSSHDKTMLLGHDDGNGAEDRGHLRVTYHHNWFDGTNQRHPRVRFGNPVHVYNNYYGGVRSYGVASTVGAGVLVECNYFENTPDPYHLGEGDSGPGTLVARNNHMVNSGAGQTGGSVASIPYGYTCDTPSQVKSIVTGGAGAGRINI
;
A
#
# COMPACT_ATOMS: atom_id res chain seq x y z
N MET A 1 -22.34 1.61 -93.35
CA MET A 1 -23.34 2.20 -92.43
C MET A 1 -23.13 1.51 -91.09
N SER A 2 -22.93 2.16 -89.94
CA SER A 2 -22.92 3.60 -89.64
C SER A 2 -21.49 4.13 -89.38
N ALA A 3 -21.28 5.44 -89.48
CA ALA A 3 -20.00 6.10 -89.27
C ALA A 3 -20.19 7.56 -88.83
N ARG A 4 -19.11 8.16 -88.31
CA ARG A 4 -18.92 9.57 -87.86
C ARG A 4 -19.33 9.84 -86.41
N ARG A 5 -18.64 10.65 -85.60
CA ARG A 5 -17.29 11.29 -85.54
C ARG A 5 -17.51 12.56 -84.69
N ILE A 6 -16.49 12.94 -83.91
CA ILE A 6 -15.92 14.29 -83.62
C ILE A 6 -14.97 14.03 -82.40
N LEU A 7 -13.62 13.98 -82.52
CA LEU A 7 -12.61 15.05 -82.72
C LEU A 7 -12.74 16.21 -81.71
N ALA A 8 -11.71 16.87 -81.17
CA ALA A 8 -10.26 16.65 -80.99
C ALA A 8 -9.81 17.63 -79.86
N VAL A 9 -8.68 17.46 -79.17
CA VAL A 9 -7.38 18.18 -79.33
C VAL A 9 -6.51 17.62 -78.17
N LEU A 10 -5.35 16.97 -78.35
CA LEU A 10 -4.01 17.37 -78.88
C LEU A 10 -3.11 18.17 -77.91
N GLY A 11 -1.90 17.64 -77.68
CA GLY A 11 -0.84 18.17 -76.81
C GLY A 11 -0.68 17.33 -75.52
N GLY A 12 0.50 16.80 -75.16
CA GLY A 12 1.81 16.78 -75.82
C GLY A 12 2.81 16.14 -74.85
N ALA A 13 3.65 15.20 -75.30
CA ALA A 13 4.49 14.40 -74.41
C ALA A 13 5.84 15.07 -74.11
N THR A 14 6.28 15.03 -72.85
CA THR A 14 7.70 14.82 -72.47
C THR A 14 7.79 14.43 -70.99
N ALA A 15 8.58 13.40 -70.67
CA ALA A 15 8.86 13.01 -69.30
C ALA A 15 10.05 13.80 -68.75
N ALA A 16 9.89 14.38 -67.55
CA ALA A 16 10.99 14.89 -66.73
C ALA A 16 10.85 14.31 -65.33
N LEU A 17 11.62 13.26 -65.03
CA LEU A 17 11.64 12.59 -63.74
C LEU A 17 12.42 13.42 -62.71
N CYS A 18 11.81 14.49 -62.21
CA CYS A 18 12.30 15.19 -61.04
C CYS A 18 11.67 14.58 -59.78
N LEU A 19 12.37 13.62 -59.19
CA LEU A 19 12.15 13.17 -57.82
C LEU A 19 12.45 14.33 -56.85
N VAL A 20 11.50 15.25 -56.71
CA VAL A 20 11.45 16.12 -55.53
C VAL A 20 10.97 15.23 -54.41
N THR A 21 11.91 14.57 -53.74
CA THR A 21 11.69 14.00 -52.42
C THR A 21 11.17 15.11 -51.54
N GLY A 22 9.86 15.13 -51.31
CA GLY A 22 9.26 15.95 -50.29
C GLY A 22 9.93 15.55 -48.99
N PHE A 23 10.83 16.40 -48.50
CA PHE A 23 11.29 16.32 -47.13
C PHE A 23 10.05 16.56 -46.28
N VAL A 24 9.39 15.46 -45.91
CA VAL A 24 8.83 15.39 -44.56
C VAL A 24 9.99 15.73 -43.65
N THR A 25 10.04 16.99 -43.24
CA THR A 25 10.63 17.34 -41.96
C THR A 25 9.85 16.52 -40.96
N ALA A 26 10.36 15.32 -40.67
CA ALA A 26 10.03 14.66 -39.43
C ALA A 26 10.29 15.73 -38.38
N GLN A 27 9.21 16.22 -37.76
CA GLN A 27 9.38 16.92 -36.51
C GLN A 27 10.11 15.90 -35.66
N ALA A 28 11.37 16.21 -35.33
CA ALA A 28 12.11 15.43 -34.37
C ALA A 28 11.31 15.54 -33.08
N SER A 29 10.47 14.52 -32.84
CA SER A 29 9.69 14.42 -31.62
C SER A 29 10.73 14.40 -30.52
N ALA A 30 10.81 15.49 -29.76
CA ALA A 30 11.82 15.63 -28.73
C ALA A 30 11.68 14.42 -27.81
N ALA A 31 12.72 13.58 -27.78
CA ALA A 31 12.69 12.33 -27.03
C ALA A 31 12.19 12.62 -25.61
N ALA A 32 11.23 11.84 -25.12
CA ALA A 32 10.60 12.09 -23.83
C ALA A 32 11.68 12.10 -22.75
N GLY A 33 12.07 13.30 -22.28
CA GLY A 33 13.39 13.45 -21.66
C GLY A 33 13.56 12.62 -20.39
N CYS A 34 12.51 12.62 -19.56
CA CYS A 34 12.50 11.96 -18.26
C CYS A 34 11.13 12.05 -17.59
N ARG A 35 10.93 11.22 -16.57
CA ARG A 35 10.01 11.48 -15.45
C ARG A 35 10.84 11.70 -14.20
N VAL A 36 10.44 12.66 -13.37
CA VAL A 36 11.07 12.91 -12.06
C VAL A 36 10.02 12.87 -10.96
N ALA A 37 10.27 12.07 -9.94
CA ALA A 37 9.55 12.12 -8.68
C ALA A 37 10.44 12.78 -7.62
N TYR A 38 10.00 13.91 -7.08
CA TYR A 38 10.69 14.62 -6.01
C TYR A 38 9.83 14.56 -4.75
N SER A 39 10.39 14.02 -3.66
CA SER A 39 9.72 13.96 -2.36
C SER A 39 10.58 14.58 -1.28
N VAL A 40 9.96 15.42 -0.45
CA VAL A 40 10.55 15.82 0.83
C VAL A 40 10.29 14.67 1.81
N ALA A 41 11.34 13.91 2.11
CA ALA A 41 11.28 12.73 2.97
C ALA A 41 11.27 13.09 4.46
N SER A 42 11.86 14.22 4.81
CA SER A 42 11.83 14.81 6.16
C SER A 42 12.03 16.32 6.07
N GLU A 43 11.45 17.07 7.01
CA GLU A 43 11.65 18.51 7.13
C GLU A 43 11.75 18.87 8.62
N TRP A 44 12.48 19.92 8.96
CA TRP A 44 12.67 20.41 10.32
C TRP A 44 12.89 21.94 10.28
N GLY A 45 13.05 22.57 11.44
CA GLY A 45 13.29 24.01 11.52
C GLY A 45 14.52 24.44 10.70
N GLY A 46 14.28 25.05 9.54
CA GLY A 46 15.30 25.55 8.63
C GLY A 46 16.01 24.51 7.75
N GLY A 47 15.55 23.26 7.71
CA GLY A 47 16.18 22.22 6.89
C GLY A 47 15.28 21.08 6.48
N PHE A 48 15.73 20.27 5.53
CA PHE A 48 14.97 19.17 4.95
C PHE A 48 15.88 18.09 4.36
N GLY A 49 15.35 16.87 4.23
CA GLY A 49 15.92 15.79 3.42
C GLY A 49 14.98 15.46 2.27
N ALA A 50 15.49 15.40 1.05
CA ALA A 50 14.72 15.10 -0.16
C ALA A 50 15.30 13.92 -0.93
N ASN A 51 14.41 13.13 -1.54
CA ASN A 51 14.75 12.08 -2.50
C ASN A 51 14.26 12.50 -3.89
N VAL A 52 15.06 12.20 -4.91
CA VAL A 52 14.75 12.49 -6.31
C VAL A 52 14.98 11.21 -7.12
N THR A 53 13.90 10.63 -7.64
CA THR A 53 13.95 9.48 -8.55
C THR A 53 13.82 9.97 -9.98
N ILE A 54 14.81 9.61 -10.79
CA ILE A 54 14.91 9.94 -12.21
C ILE A 54 14.58 8.66 -13.00
N THR A 55 13.55 8.69 -13.83
CA THR A 55 13.27 7.64 -14.82
C THR A 55 13.61 8.17 -16.20
N ASN A 56 14.49 7.50 -16.93
CA ASN A 56 14.78 7.83 -18.32
C ASN A 56 13.61 7.34 -19.21
N LEU A 57 13.04 8.21 -20.04
CA LEU A 57 11.97 7.87 -20.99
C LEU A 57 12.43 7.98 -22.46
N GLY A 58 13.69 8.33 -22.70
CA GLY A 58 14.32 8.41 -24.02
C GLY A 58 15.36 7.31 -24.23
N ASP A 59 16.31 7.56 -25.13
CA ASP A 59 17.39 6.62 -25.46
C ASP A 59 18.29 6.30 -24.24
N PRO A 60 18.93 5.13 -24.18
CA PRO A 60 19.83 4.76 -23.09
C PRO A 60 20.97 5.76 -22.88
N LEU A 61 21.16 6.20 -21.63
CA LEU A 61 22.22 7.12 -21.24
C LEU A 61 23.40 6.36 -20.63
N SER A 62 24.64 6.76 -20.95
CA SER A 62 25.87 6.29 -20.30
C SER A 62 26.29 7.17 -19.11
N SER A 63 25.79 8.41 -19.07
CA SER A 63 25.94 9.36 -17.98
C SER A 63 24.70 10.27 -17.91
N TRP A 64 24.39 10.79 -16.74
CA TRP A 64 23.26 11.69 -16.56
C TRP A 64 23.58 12.87 -15.63
N GLN A 65 22.94 13.99 -15.95
CA GLN A 65 22.94 15.23 -15.19
C GLN A 65 21.50 15.73 -15.08
N LEU A 66 20.98 15.79 -13.86
CA LEU A 66 19.68 16.38 -13.55
C LEU A 66 19.86 17.84 -13.10
N ARG A 67 19.01 18.75 -13.57
CA ARG A 67 19.03 20.16 -13.18
C ARG A 67 17.61 20.66 -12.85
N TRP A 68 17.49 21.46 -11.79
CA TRP A 68 16.25 22.12 -11.38
C TRP A 68 16.54 23.45 -10.67
N SER A 69 15.50 24.23 -10.40
CA SER A 69 15.60 25.47 -9.63
C SER A 69 14.73 25.43 -8.39
N PHE A 70 15.30 25.85 -7.26
CA PHE A 70 14.55 26.18 -6.05
C PHE A 70 13.89 27.56 -6.18
N THR A 71 12.71 27.74 -5.56
CA THR A 71 11.88 28.94 -5.74
C THR A 71 11.73 29.80 -4.49
N ALA A 72 12.13 29.31 -3.31
CA ALA A 72 12.07 30.06 -2.04
C ALA A 72 13.41 30.09 -1.29
N GLY A 73 14.53 30.16 -2.03
CA GLY A 73 15.87 30.35 -1.46
C GLY A 73 16.47 29.11 -0.80
N GLN A 74 15.95 27.91 -1.10
CA GLN A 74 16.50 26.67 -0.55
C GLN A 74 17.92 26.38 -1.07
N THR A 75 18.73 25.70 -0.25
CA THR A 75 20.09 25.28 -0.65
C THR A 75 20.35 23.82 -0.35
N VAL A 76 21.12 23.13 -1.20
CA VAL A 76 21.64 21.78 -0.91
C VAL A 76 22.84 21.90 0.02
N THR A 77 22.84 21.15 1.12
CA THR A 77 23.92 21.17 2.13
C THR A 77 24.78 19.90 2.10
N GLN A 78 24.19 18.74 1.80
CA GLN A 78 24.91 17.47 1.68
C GLN A 78 24.11 16.50 0.79
N GLY A 79 24.75 15.83 -0.16
CA GLY A 79 24.09 14.89 -1.09
C GLY A 79 24.72 13.49 -1.09
N TRP A 80 23.97 12.51 -1.60
CA TRP A 80 24.42 11.13 -1.81
C TRP A 80 23.86 10.56 -3.13
N ASN A 81 24.53 9.51 -3.64
CA ASN A 81 24.29 8.89 -4.96
C ASN A 81 24.45 9.84 -6.17
N ALA A 82 24.89 11.07 -5.97
CA ALA A 82 25.16 12.05 -7.02
C ALA A 82 26.19 13.09 -6.53
N THR A 83 26.90 13.71 -7.47
CA THR A 83 27.70 14.91 -7.21
C THR A 83 26.81 16.14 -7.40
N PHE A 84 26.57 16.89 -6.33
CA PHE A 84 25.72 18.07 -6.34
C PHE A 84 26.55 19.36 -6.46
N SER A 85 26.07 20.31 -7.24
CA SER A 85 26.52 21.71 -7.23
C SER A 85 25.31 22.64 -7.31
N GLN A 86 25.42 23.83 -6.70
CA GLN A 86 24.36 24.83 -6.73
C GLN A 86 24.95 26.21 -7.01
N SER A 87 24.30 26.95 -7.93
CA SER A 87 24.63 28.33 -8.25
C SER A 87 23.35 29.16 -8.22
N GLY A 88 23.27 30.09 -7.25
CA GLY A 88 22.04 30.78 -6.91
C GLY A 88 20.92 29.79 -6.56
N SER A 89 19.78 29.90 -7.25
CA SER A 89 18.64 28.99 -7.11
C SER A 89 18.79 27.67 -7.87
N THR A 90 19.75 27.55 -8.80
CA THR A 90 19.83 26.40 -9.70
C THR A 90 20.73 25.30 -9.13
N VAL A 91 20.18 24.10 -8.97
CA VAL A 91 20.90 22.89 -8.55
C VAL A 91 21.18 22.02 -9.77
N THR A 92 22.38 21.43 -9.79
CA THR A 92 22.79 20.41 -10.75
C THR A 92 23.28 19.19 -9.97
N ALA A 93 22.72 18.02 -10.25
CA ALA A 93 23.14 16.74 -9.71
C ALA A 93 23.62 15.84 -10.87
N ALA A 94 24.87 15.41 -10.84
CA ALA A 94 25.46 14.51 -11.84
C ALA A 94 25.67 13.10 -11.25
N ASN A 95 25.64 12.09 -12.11
CA ASN A 95 25.92 10.72 -11.69
C ASN A 95 27.30 10.57 -11.04
N VAL A 96 27.43 9.55 -10.20
CA VAL A 96 28.71 9.02 -9.71
C VAL A 96 29.09 7.78 -10.51
N ASP A 97 30.31 7.28 -10.33
CA ASP A 97 30.94 6.27 -11.20
C ASP A 97 30.11 4.99 -11.39
N TYR A 98 29.36 4.56 -10.37
CA TYR A 98 28.59 3.31 -10.40
C TYR A 98 27.16 3.45 -10.95
N ASN A 99 26.64 4.67 -11.15
CA ASN A 99 25.22 4.87 -11.52
C ASN A 99 24.97 5.75 -12.75
N GLY A 100 25.98 5.99 -13.59
CA GLY A 100 25.82 6.76 -14.84
C GLY A 100 24.99 6.08 -15.92
N SER A 101 25.04 4.74 -16.00
CA SER A 101 24.26 3.97 -16.98
C SER A 101 22.77 3.94 -16.61
N LEU A 102 21.93 4.53 -17.45
CA LEU A 102 20.48 4.63 -17.25
C LEU A 102 19.74 4.32 -18.57
N GLY A 103 19.40 3.05 -18.77
CA GLY A 103 18.64 2.58 -19.94
C GLY A 103 17.22 3.15 -20.03
N THR A 104 16.59 3.01 -21.20
CA THR A 104 15.19 3.41 -21.41
C THR A 104 14.27 2.70 -20.41
N ASN A 105 13.38 3.47 -19.78
CA ASN A 105 12.52 3.07 -18.65
C ASN A 105 13.24 2.63 -17.35
N ALA A 106 14.58 2.64 -17.31
CA ALA A 106 15.32 2.42 -16.08
C ALA A 106 15.22 3.66 -15.17
N SER A 107 15.39 3.44 -13.86
CA SER A 107 15.35 4.51 -12.86
C SER A 107 16.55 4.48 -11.92
N THR A 108 16.95 5.66 -11.44
CA THR A 108 17.96 5.85 -10.39
C THR A 108 17.43 6.83 -9.36
N THR A 109 17.83 6.68 -8.09
CA THR A 109 17.38 7.53 -6.99
C THR A 109 18.56 8.16 -6.27
N ILE A 110 18.51 9.48 -6.17
CA ILE A 110 19.48 10.32 -5.48
C ILE A 110 18.80 10.99 -4.29
N GLY A 111 19.59 11.45 -3.32
CA GLY A 111 19.02 12.18 -2.19
C GLY A 111 19.98 13.22 -1.64
N PHE A 112 19.44 14.18 -0.91
CA PHE A 112 20.20 15.24 -0.29
C PHE A 112 19.50 15.83 0.93
N ASN A 113 20.30 16.35 1.85
CA ASN A 113 19.88 17.33 2.84
C ASN A 113 20.02 18.73 2.27
N GLY A 114 19.10 19.61 2.63
CA GLY A 114 19.11 21.02 2.28
C GLY A 114 18.62 21.92 3.42
N SER A 115 18.73 23.23 3.21
CA SER A 115 18.26 24.27 4.13
C SER A 115 17.24 25.20 3.47
N TRP A 116 16.39 25.84 4.27
CA TRP A 116 15.41 26.84 3.85
C TRP A 116 15.23 27.90 4.95
N THR A 117 14.80 29.11 4.60
CA THR A 117 14.67 30.24 5.56
C THR A 117 13.27 30.85 5.68
N GLY A 118 12.33 30.48 4.80
CA GLY A 118 10.92 30.87 4.90
C GLY A 118 9.93 29.76 4.52
N SER A 119 10.14 29.10 3.38
CA SER A 119 9.31 27.98 2.93
C SER A 119 10.10 26.99 2.06
N ASN A 120 9.58 25.77 1.91
CA ASN A 120 10.20 24.71 1.12
C ASN A 120 9.27 24.19 -0.02
N PRO A 121 8.96 25.02 -1.03
CA PRO A 121 8.18 24.58 -2.19
C PRO A 121 8.95 23.54 -3.02
N VAL A 122 8.25 22.48 -3.42
CA VAL A 122 8.81 21.42 -4.27
C VAL A 122 9.03 21.95 -5.70
N PRO A 123 10.21 21.71 -6.33
CA PRO A 123 10.45 22.09 -7.72
C PRO A 123 9.48 21.39 -8.68
N SER A 124 8.95 22.14 -9.65
CA SER A 124 7.96 21.66 -10.64
C SER A 124 8.52 21.38 -12.03
N SER A 125 9.78 21.73 -12.29
CA SER A 125 10.44 21.56 -13.59
C SER A 125 11.87 21.06 -13.41
N PHE A 126 12.25 20.11 -14.26
CA PHE A 126 13.52 19.41 -14.25
C PHE A 126 14.01 19.23 -15.70
N THR A 127 15.32 19.26 -15.91
CA THR A 127 15.94 18.80 -17.16
C THR A 127 16.95 17.67 -16.88
N LEU A 128 16.99 16.68 -17.77
CA LEU A 128 17.98 15.58 -17.78
C LEU A 128 18.85 15.75 -19.02
N ASN A 129 20.15 15.89 -18.85
CA ASN A 129 21.12 16.18 -19.93
C ASN A 129 20.69 17.37 -20.81
N GLY A 130 20.02 18.37 -20.22
CA GLY A 130 19.51 19.55 -20.91
C GLY A 130 18.10 19.41 -21.52
N VAL A 131 17.52 18.19 -21.57
CA VAL A 131 16.17 17.94 -22.09
C VAL A 131 15.14 18.02 -20.96
N THR A 132 14.05 18.77 -21.14
CA THR A 132 12.98 18.90 -20.14
C THR A 132 12.26 17.57 -19.87
N CYS A 133 12.04 17.25 -18.60
CA CYS A 133 11.23 16.10 -18.19
C CYS A 133 9.75 16.34 -18.50
N THR A 134 9.20 15.57 -19.44
CA THR A 134 7.78 15.64 -19.85
C THR A 134 6.92 14.52 -19.25
N GLY A 135 7.53 13.47 -18.70
CA GLY A 135 6.81 12.51 -17.86
C GLY A 135 6.46 13.16 -16.52
N SER A 136 5.17 13.18 -16.18
CA SER A 136 4.59 13.99 -15.08
C SER A 136 5.50 14.10 -13.85
N VAL A 137 5.97 15.33 -13.59
CA VAL A 137 6.76 15.67 -12.42
C VAL A 137 5.86 15.62 -11.20
N THR A 138 6.04 14.61 -10.35
CA THR A 138 5.26 14.47 -9.11
C THR A 138 6.05 15.08 -7.96
N GLY A 139 5.68 16.30 -7.60
CA GLY A 139 6.16 16.95 -6.38
C GLY A 139 5.19 16.71 -5.23
N GLN A 140 5.57 15.88 -4.27
CA GLN A 140 4.74 15.61 -3.08
C GLN A 140 5.33 16.29 -1.84
N PRO A 141 4.69 17.35 -1.30
CA PRO A 141 4.99 17.80 0.05
C PRO A 141 4.41 16.80 1.06
N SER A 142 5.22 16.38 2.02
CA SER A 142 4.80 15.60 3.19
C SER A 142 4.96 16.49 4.43
N PRO A 143 4.03 16.49 5.40
CA PRO A 143 4.04 17.47 6.47
C PRO A 143 5.17 17.20 7.48
N SER A 144 5.72 18.26 8.07
CA SER A 144 6.55 18.14 9.27
C SER A 144 6.21 19.20 10.31
N SER A 145 6.38 18.84 11.57
CA SER A 145 6.18 19.71 12.73
C SER A 145 7.51 20.02 13.44
N THR A 146 7.68 21.29 13.77
CA THR A 146 8.86 21.92 14.39
C THR A 146 9.15 21.40 15.81
N PRO A 147 10.35 21.68 16.35
CA PRO A 147 10.36 22.56 17.53
C PRO A 147 11.45 23.65 17.50
N THR A 148 11.14 24.80 18.12
CA THR A 148 12.05 25.93 18.35
C THR A 148 12.11 26.22 19.86
N PRO A 149 13.29 26.46 20.47
CA PRO A 149 13.40 26.90 21.87
C PRO A 149 13.19 28.42 22.03
N THR A 150 12.60 28.83 23.16
CA THR A 150 12.09 30.20 23.44
C THR A 150 13.11 31.10 24.17
N PRO A 151 13.09 32.43 23.91
CA PRO A 151 12.59 33.45 24.86
C PRO A 151 11.69 34.52 24.17
N THR A 152 10.90 35.41 24.82
CA THR A 152 10.31 35.48 26.18
C THR A 152 9.24 36.60 26.25
N ARG A 153 8.08 36.34 26.91
CA ARG A 153 7.01 37.28 27.40
C ARG A 153 6.39 38.35 26.47
N THR A 154 5.06 38.29 26.30
CA THR A 154 4.03 39.25 26.81
C THR A 154 2.62 38.71 26.45
N PRO A 155 1.56 38.83 27.30
CA PRO A 155 0.34 38.01 27.16
C PRO A 155 -0.81 38.66 26.38
N THR A 156 -1.65 37.85 25.74
CA THR A 156 -2.99 38.19 25.19
C THR A 156 -3.83 36.89 25.16
N PRO A 157 -5.15 36.91 25.43
CA PRO A 157 -5.82 35.74 26.02
C PRO A 157 -6.31 34.63 25.07
N THR A 158 -6.51 33.48 25.71
CA THR A 158 -6.85 32.14 25.19
C THR A 158 -8.19 32.00 24.46
N PRO A 159 -8.21 31.34 23.29
CA PRO A 159 -9.25 30.40 22.89
C PRO A 159 -8.84 28.95 23.24
N THR A 160 -9.78 28.18 23.80
CA THR A 160 -9.56 26.81 24.32
C THR A 160 -9.14 25.82 23.23
N PRO A 161 -8.06 25.02 23.42
CA PRO A 161 -7.65 24.03 22.43
C PRO A 161 -8.51 22.77 22.45
N THR A 162 -8.96 22.34 21.27
CA THR A 162 -9.38 20.95 21.00
C THR A 162 -8.14 20.04 21.02
N PRO A 163 -8.18 18.81 21.58
CA PRO A 163 -6.98 17.99 21.72
C PRO A 163 -6.34 17.60 20.37
N SER A 164 -5.03 17.86 20.23
CA SER A 164 -4.22 17.37 19.11
C SER A 164 -4.00 15.85 19.21
N GLY A 165 -4.05 15.16 18.07
CA GLY A 165 -3.71 13.73 18.00
C GLY A 165 -2.21 13.46 18.24
N PRO A 166 -1.84 12.22 18.59
CA PRO A 166 -0.44 11.85 18.84
C PRO A 166 0.40 11.82 17.55
N PRO A 167 1.73 12.02 17.66
CA PRO A 167 2.67 12.10 16.53
C PRO A 167 2.88 10.76 15.79
N PRO A 168 3.43 10.78 14.56
CA PRO A 168 3.61 9.56 13.75
C PRO A 168 4.66 8.62 14.38
N GLY A 169 4.27 7.37 14.63
CA GLY A 169 5.09 6.40 15.34
C GLY A 169 5.30 5.09 14.58
N ASN A 170 6.56 4.61 14.62
CA ASN A 170 7.05 3.26 14.29
C ASN A 170 6.78 2.72 12.85
N PRO A 171 7.57 1.72 12.41
CA PRO A 171 7.23 0.84 11.27
C PRO A 171 6.00 -0.07 11.53
N GLY A 172 5.09 0.33 12.42
CA GLY A 172 3.90 -0.41 12.86
C GLY A 172 2.68 0.50 13.03
N GLY A 173 2.60 1.58 12.25
CA GLY A 173 1.40 2.41 12.11
C GLY A 173 0.33 1.75 11.24
N LEU A 174 -0.93 2.14 11.44
CA LEU A 174 -2.05 1.67 10.62
C LEU A 174 -2.00 2.28 9.21
N VAL A 175 -1.98 1.41 8.19
CA VAL A 175 -2.13 1.76 6.77
C VAL A 175 -3.35 1.04 6.21
N GLY A 176 -3.89 1.49 5.09
CA GLY A 176 -4.97 0.79 4.39
C GLY A 176 -6.38 1.25 4.76
N TRP A 177 -7.35 0.43 4.42
CA TRP A 177 -8.78 0.76 4.47
C TRP A 177 -9.30 1.10 5.87
N ALA A 178 -8.70 0.60 6.96
CA ALA A 178 -9.09 1.01 8.32
C ALA A 178 -8.62 2.43 8.72
N THR A 179 -7.83 3.12 7.89
CA THR A 179 -7.60 4.58 8.00
C THR A 179 -8.79 5.41 7.53
N GLN A 180 -9.67 4.82 6.71
CA GLN A 180 -10.79 5.49 6.06
C GLN A 180 -12.05 5.46 6.93
N GLY A 181 -13.14 6.07 6.47
CA GLY A 181 -14.43 6.10 7.18
C GLY A 181 -14.42 6.85 8.52
N GLY A 182 -13.38 7.66 8.80
CA GLY A 182 -13.14 8.30 10.09
C GLY A 182 -12.03 7.65 10.94
N GLY A 183 -11.36 6.61 10.41
CA GLY A 183 -10.17 6.00 11.01
C GLY A 183 -10.45 5.05 12.17
N THR A 184 -9.42 4.31 12.56
CA THR A 184 -9.48 3.30 13.63
C THR A 184 -8.47 3.62 14.73
N THR A 185 -8.99 3.91 15.93
CA THR A 185 -8.26 4.24 17.16
C THR A 185 -8.55 3.26 18.32
N GLY A 186 -9.52 2.37 18.15
CA GLY A 186 -9.92 1.38 19.15
C GLY A 186 -10.41 2.03 20.45
N GLY A 187 -9.81 1.64 21.56
CA GLY A 187 -10.02 2.25 22.88
C GLY A 187 -9.37 3.63 23.08
N GLY A 188 -8.60 4.12 22.09
CA GLY A 188 -7.92 5.40 22.16
C GLY A 188 -7.02 5.53 23.39
N ASN A 189 -7.19 6.62 24.14
CA ASN A 189 -6.39 6.95 25.32
C ASN A 189 -7.01 6.43 26.64
N ALA A 190 -7.95 5.47 26.59
CA ALA A 190 -8.53 4.90 27.80
C ALA A 190 -7.45 4.15 28.62
N SER A 191 -7.50 4.28 29.95
CA SER A 191 -6.62 3.54 30.85
C SER A 191 -6.70 2.04 30.60
N ALA A 192 -5.55 1.38 30.50
CA ALA A 192 -5.48 -0.04 30.15
C ALA A 192 -5.88 -0.94 31.32
N THR A 193 -6.90 -1.77 31.13
CA THR A 193 -7.31 -2.83 32.07
C THR A 193 -6.65 -4.13 31.66
N THR A 194 -5.93 -4.79 32.57
CA THR A 194 -5.36 -6.12 32.31
C THR A 194 -6.37 -7.22 32.63
N VAL A 195 -6.51 -8.20 31.73
CA VAL A 195 -7.39 -9.36 31.87
C VAL A 195 -6.59 -10.66 31.76
N THR A 196 -6.92 -11.63 32.62
CA THR A 196 -6.24 -12.94 32.75
C THR A 196 -7.21 -14.12 32.72
N SER A 197 -8.50 -13.88 32.45
CA SER A 197 -9.54 -14.91 32.40
C SER A 197 -10.56 -14.61 31.29
N SER A 198 -11.24 -15.67 30.80
CA SER A 198 -12.25 -15.54 29.76
C SER A 198 -13.43 -14.66 30.18
N SER A 199 -13.85 -14.74 31.45
CA SER A 199 -14.91 -13.88 32.00
C SER A 199 -14.51 -12.41 32.01
N ALA A 200 -13.30 -12.08 32.48
CA ALA A 200 -12.80 -10.71 32.51
C ALA A 200 -12.65 -10.12 31.10
N LEU A 201 -12.14 -10.92 30.14
CA LEU A 201 -12.05 -10.53 28.73
C LEU A 201 -13.45 -10.28 28.13
N THR A 202 -14.40 -11.20 28.34
CA THR A 202 -15.78 -11.07 27.85
C THR A 202 -16.47 -9.82 28.38
N THR A 203 -16.35 -9.54 29.69
CA THR A 203 -16.91 -8.32 30.29
C THR A 203 -16.27 -7.05 29.73
N ALA A 204 -14.94 -7.03 29.59
CA ALA A 204 -14.24 -5.84 29.12
C ALA A 204 -14.47 -5.56 27.62
N ALA A 205 -14.54 -6.60 26.79
CA ALA A 205 -14.71 -6.49 25.34
C ALA A 205 -16.14 -6.09 24.90
N ALA A 206 -17.13 -6.21 25.79
CA ALA A 206 -18.52 -5.89 25.50
C ALA A 206 -18.83 -4.37 25.42
N GLY A 207 -20.04 -4.04 24.97
CA GLY A 207 -20.57 -2.67 24.95
C GLY A 207 -19.82 -1.70 24.01
N THR A 208 -20.19 -0.42 24.06
CA THR A 208 -19.72 0.63 23.13
C THR A 208 -18.69 1.60 23.73
N ASN A 209 -18.46 1.56 25.04
CA ASN A 209 -17.51 2.44 25.73
C ASN A 209 -16.07 2.18 25.26
N ALA A 210 -15.26 3.24 25.19
CA ALA A 210 -13.84 3.14 24.87
C ALA A 210 -13.09 2.34 25.94
N ALA A 211 -12.35 1.30 25.53
CA ALA A 211 -11.54 0.50 26.46
C ALA A 211 -10.27 -0.04 25.81
N VAL A 212 -9.15 0.05 26.53
CA VAL A 212 -7.89 -0.63 26.22
C VAL A 212 -7.78 -1.85 27.15
N ILE A 213 -7.67 -3.03 26.56
CA ILE A 213 -7.79 -4.33 27.22
C ILE A 213 -6.48 -5.09 26.98
N ARG A 214 -5.66 -5.21 28.00
CA ARG A 214 -4.38 -5.95 27.96
C ARG A 214 -4.61 -7.40 28.34
N VAL A 215 -4.57 -8.31 27.36
CA VAL A 215 -4.59 -9.76 27.64
C VAL A 215 -3.22 -10.17 28.18
N SER A 216 -3.19 -10.91 29.29
CA SER A 216 -1.94 -11.37 29.90
C SER A 216 -1.99 -12.87 30.23
N GLY A 217 -0.92 -13.58 29.91
CA GLY A 217 -0.86 -15.05 30.04
C GLY A 217 -1.71 -15.78 28.98
N THR A 218 -2.05 -17.04 29.28
CA THR A 218 -2.96 -17.85 28.45
C THR A 218 -4.36 -17.81 29.05
N ILE A 219 -5.33 -17.34 28.27
CA ILE A 219 -6.75 -17.46 28.57
C ILE A 219 -7.30 -18.66 27.81
N SER A 220 -7.65 -19.72 28.55
CA SER A 220 -8.49 -20.80 28.02
C SER A 220 -9.95 -20.35 27.97
N CYS A 221 -10.60 -20.60 26.85
CA CYS A 221 -11.93 -20.11 26.51
C CYS A 221 -12.59 -21.04 25.47
N SER A 222 -13.85 -20.79 25.12
CA SER A 222 -14.55 -21.51 24.04
C SER A 222 -15.53 -20.58 23.31
N GLY A 223 -15.86 -20.93 22.07
CA GLY A 223 -16.79 -20.19 21.22
C GLY A 223 -16.29 -18.82 20.80
N MET A 224 -17.23 -17.97 20.38
CA MET A 224 -16.94 -16.66 19.81
C MET A 224 -17.24 -15.53 20.80
N LEU A 225 -16.20 -15.01 21.45
CA LEU A 225 -16.33 -13.93 22.44
C LEU A 225 -16.71 -12.62 21.75
N ARG A 226 -17.82 -12.00 22.18
CA ARG A 226 -18.34 -10.78 21.56
C ARG A 226 -17.44 -9.57 21.84
N VAL A 227 -17.06 -8.87 20.77
CA VAL A 227 -16.35 -7.58 20.82
C VAL A 227 -17.29 -6.47 20.33
N GLY A 228 -17.51 -5.46 21.16
CA GLY A 228 -18.26 -4.26 20.82
C GLY A 228 -17.40 -3.12 20.30
N SER A 229 -18.00 -1.94 20.09
CA SER A 229 -17.32 -0.77 19.54
C SER A 229 -16.27 -0.16 20.47
N ASN A 230 -15.32 0.60 19.89
CA ASN A 230 -14.28 1.37 20.59
C ASN A 230 -13.38 0.52 21.50
N LYS A 231 -12.87 -0.60 20.98
CA LYS A 231 -12.03 -1.53 21.74
C LYS A 231 -10.63 -1.62 21.17
N THR A 232 -9.62 -1.60 22.05
CA THR A 232 -8.28 -2.09 21.74
C THR A 232 -8.05 -3.32 22.59
N ILE A 233 -8.11 -4.51 22.00
CA ILE A 233 -7.72 -5.76 22.66
C ILE A 233 -6.28 -6.03 22.22
N ILE A 234 -5.34 -5.94 23.16
CA ILE A 234 -3.91 -6.04 22.89
C ILE A 234 -3.26 -7.07 23.80
N GLY A 235 -2.43 -7.95 23.23
CA GLY A 235 -1.67 -8.93 23.99
C GLY A 235 -0.42 -8.34 24.64
N ASN A 236 -0.21 -8.59 25.93
CA ASN A 236 1.12 -8.52 26.55
C ASN A 236 2.05 -9.62 25.96
N SER A 237 3.33 -9.61 26.31
CA SER A 237 4.26 -10.66 25.89
C SER A 237 3.75 -12.07 26.24
N GLY A 238 3.71 -12.96 25.26
CA GLY A 238 3.20 -14.33 25.41
C GLY A 238 1.67 -14.48 25.49
N ALA A 239 0.90 -13.39 25.39
CA ALA A 239 -0.56 -13.42 25.50
C ALA A 239 -1.21 -14.38 24.49
N THR A 240 -2.03 -15.30 25.00
CA THR A 240 -2.67 -16.37 24.21
C THR A 240 -4.16 -16.43 24.52
N LEU A 241 -4.98 -16.50 23.47
CA LEU A 241 -6.36 -17.00 23.54
C LEU A 241 -6.36 -18.44 23.00
N ALA A 242 -6.82 -19.38 23.80
CA ALA A 242 -6.81 -20.81 23.49
C ALA A 242 -8.22 -21.40 23.60
N GLY A 243 -8.74 -21.95 22.50
CA GLY A 243 -10.07 -22.54 22.44
C GLY A 243 -11.19 -21.63 21.94
N CYS A 244 -10.98 -20.31 21.85
CA CYS A 244 -11.98 -19.34 21.40
C CYS A 244 -11.46 -18.38 20.33
N GLY A 245 -12.41 -17.73 19.64
CA GLY A 245 -12.17 -16.56 18.79
C GLY A 245 -12.84 -15.28 19.30
N LEU A 246 -12.65 -14.21 18.54
CA LEU A 246 -13.26 -12.88 18.78
C LEU A 246 -14.27 -12.54 17.68
N ASN A 247 -15.50 -12.17 18.05
CA ASN A 247 -16.59 -11.82 17.14
C ASN A 247 -16.90 -10.32 17.23
N VAL A 248 -16.32 -9.56 16.30
CA VAL A 248 -16.61 -8.14 16.07
C VAL A 248 -17.89 -8.06 15.25
N SER A 249 -19.03 -7.94 15.93
CA SER A 249 -20.35 -7.98 15.29
C SER A 249 -21.19 -6.77 15.64
N ASN A 250 -21.73 -6.07 14.64
CA ASN A 250 -22.47 -4.81 14.81
C ASN A 250 -21.65 -3.80 15.65
N ALA A 251 -20.38 -3.64 15.30
CA ALA A 251 -19.39 -2.87 16.04
C ALA A 251 -18.59 -1.94 15.12
N SER A 252 -17.96 -0.92 15.68
CA SER A 252 -17.08 -0.04 14.92
C SER A 252 -15.91 0.44 15.77
N ASN A 253 -14.79 0.78 15.13
CA ASN A 253 -13.57 1.26 15.78
C ASN A 253 -12.96 0.20 16.73
N VAL A 254 -12.39 -0.87 16.16
CA VAL A 254 -11.83 -2.00 16.92
C VAL A 254 -10.41 -2.31 16.49
N ILE A 255 -9.51 -2.52 17.46
CA ILE A 255 -8.13 -2.98 17.26
C ILE A 255 -7.96 -4.32 17.98
N ILE A 256 -7.47 -5.34 17.28
CA ILE A 256 -7.11 -6.66 17.80
C ILE A 256 -5.63 -6.88 17.49
N ARG A 257 -4.77 -6.85 18.51
CA ARG A 257 -3.33 -6.69 18.31
C ARG A 257 -2.45 -7.57 19.19
N ASN A 258 -1.35 -8.09 18.64
CA ASN A 258 -0.30 -8.80 19.39
C ASN A 258 -0.80 -10.03 20.20
N LEU A 259 -1.87 -10.69 19.77
CA LEU A 259 -2.40 -11.89 20.41
C LEU A 259 -1.93 -13.16 19.68
N THR A 260 -1.72 -14.23 20.43
CA THR A 260 -1.64 -15.57 19.85
C THR A 260 -2.99 -16.29 19.96
N PHE A 261 -3.57 -16.70 18.84
CA PHE A 261 -4.77 -17.54 18.78
C PHE A 261 -4.36 -18.98 18.51
N ARG A 262 -4.91 -19.92 19.29
CA ARG A 262 -4.73 -21.38 19.08
C ARG A 262 -6.02 -22.14 19.31
N ASN A 263 -6.24 -23.19 18.53
CA ASN A 263 -7.26 -24.22 18.78
C ASN A 263 -8.68 -23.67 18.91
N TRP A 264 -9.03 -22.58 18.21
CA TRP A 264 -10.38 -22.03 18.23
C TRP A 264 -11.37 -22.97 17.51
N ASP A 265 -12.62 -22.95 17.97
CA ASP A 265 -13.69 -23.87 17.58
C ASP A 265 -14.57 -23.37 16.41
N ASP A 266 -14.45 -22.10 16.03
CA ASP A 266 -15.15 -21.47 14.89
C ASP A 266 -14.13 -20.69 14.02
N ASP A 267 -14.15 -19.35 14.04
CA ASP A 267 -13.13 -18.46 13.47
C ASP A 267 -12.18 -17.93 14.57
N ALA A 268 -10.93 -17.55 14.28
CA ALA A 268 -10.09 -16.89 15.29
C ALA A 268 -10.52 -15.42 15.50
N VAL A 269 -10.77 -14.72 14.39
CA VAL A 269 -11.39 -13.39 14.39
C VAL A 269 -12.46 -13.37 13.30
N ASN A 270 -13.71 -13.12 13.70
CA ASN A 270 -14.83 -12.87 12.81
C ASN A 270 -15.24 -11.40 12.87
N VAL A 271 -15.44 -10.78 11.70
CA VAL A 271 -15.91 -9.41 11.54
C VAL A 271 -17.17 -9.41 10.66
N GLN A 272 -18.29 -8.96 11.23
CA GLN A 272 -19.58 -8.93 10.53
C GLN A 272 -20.40 -7.69 10.91
N TYR A 273 -21.15 -7.09 9.99
CA TYR A 273 -21.93 -5.86 10.23
C TYR A 273 -21.12 -4.72 10.86
N SER A 274 -19.80 -4.69 10.61
CA SER A 274 -18.84 -3.92 11.41
C SER A 274 -17.85 -3.16 10.55
N THR A 275 -17.43 -1.99 11.03
CA THR A 275 -16.57 -1.07 10.27
C THR A 275 -15.35 -0.58 11.05
N ARG A 276 -14.27 -0.18 10.37
CA ARG A 276 -13.08 0.44 11.00
C ARG A 276 -12.45 -0.51 12.01
N VAL A 277 -11.90 -1.60 11.48
CA VAL A 277 -11.30 -2.70 12.26
C VAL A 277 -9.85 -2.90 11.82
N TRP A 278 -8.94 -3.00 12.78
CA TRP A 278 -7.53 -3.27 12.55
C TRP A 278 -7.10 -4.55 13.28
N ILE A 279 -6.66 -5.55 12.52
CA ILE A 279 -6.20 -6.83 13.04
C ILE A 279 -4.71 -6.94 12.74
N ASP A 280 -3.87 -6.75 13.77
CA ASP A 280 -2.45 -6.44 13.59
C ASP A 280 -1.50 -7.28 14.44
N HIS A 281 -0.38 -7.75 13.88
CA HIS A 281 0.65 -8.49 14.63
C HIS A 281 0.14 -9.69 15.44
N ASN A 282 -0.89 -10.40 14.97
CA ASN A 282 -1.39 -11.60 15.66
C ASN A 282 -0.75 -12.88 15.09
N SER A 283 -0.58 -13.91 15.92
CA SER A 283 -0.15 -15.25 15.50
C SER A 283 -1.33 -16.21 15.58
N LEU A 284 -1.72 -16.84 14.47
CA LEU A 284 -2.92 -17.67 14.38
C LEU A 284 -2.54 -19.08 13.88
N SER A 285 -2.96 -20.13 14.59
CA SER A 285 -2.64 -21.52 14.24
C SER A 285 -3.60 -22.57 14.80
N ASN A 286 -3.70 -23.71 14.10
CA ASN A 286 -4.39 -24.93 14.56
C ASN A 286 -5.88 -24.74 14.89
N GLY A 287 -6.60 -23.90 14.15
CA GLY A 287 -8.05 -23.68 14.34
C GLY A 287 -8.94 -24.62 13.56
N TYR A 288 -10.26 -24.51 13.79
CA TYR A 288 -11.28 -25.34 13.13
C TYR A 288 -11.80 -24.78 11.79
N ASP A 289 -12.34 -23.54 11.74
CA ASP A 289 -12.81 -22.91 10.50
C ASP A 289 -11.84 -21.85 9.95
N GLY A 290 -12.24 -20.57 9.91
CA GLY A 290 -11.42 -19.47 9.40
C GLY A 290 -10.35 -19.02 10.39
N ALA A 291 -9.25 -18.41 9.92
CA ALA A 291 -8.39 -17.63 10.81
C ALA A 291 -8.93 -16.20 10.95
N ILE A 292 -9.16 -15.49 9.82
CA ILE A 292 -9.76 -14.15 9.83
C ILE A 292 -10.85 -14.05 8.78
N ASP A 293 -12.09 -13.97 9.24
CA ASP A 293 -13.29 -13.94 8.40
C ASP A 293 -13.94 -12.55 8.47
N ILE A 294 -14.24 -11.96 7.30
CA ILE A 294 -14.84 -10.63 7.17
C ILE A 294 -16.02 -10.73 6.20
N LYS A 295 -17.24 -10.51 6.68
CA LYS A 295 -18.47 -10.81 5.93
C LYS A 295 -19.61 -9.84 6.27
N ARG A 296 -20.71 -9.90 5.53
CA ARG A 296 -22.00 -9.26 5.90
C ARG A 296 -21.93 -7.74 6.03
N GLY A 297 -21.65 -7.06 4.92
CA GLY A 297 -21.62 -5.59 4.83
C GLY A 297 -20.50 -4.94 5.66
N SER A 298 -19.56 -5.72 6.19
CA SER A 298 -18.40 -5.19 6.90
C SER A 298 -17.48 -4.37 6.00
N ASP A 299 -16.78 -3.38 6.56
CA ASP A 299 -16.11 -2.38 5.72
C ASP A 299 -14.95 -1.68 6.42
N TYR A 300 -14.07 -1.03 5.64
CA TYR A 300 -12.93 -0.28 6.19
C TYR A 300 -12.06 -1.11 7.15
N VAL A 301 -11.52 -2.25 6.68
CA VAL A 301 -10.72 -3.17 7.51
C VAL A 301 -9.27 -3.22 7.03
N THR A 302 -8.32 -3.28 7.97
CA THR A 302 -6.92 -3.62 7.69
C THR A 302 -6.52 -4.87 8.47
N VAL A 303 -5.93 -5.82 7.78
CA VAL A 303 -5.32 -7.04 8.32
C VAL A 303 -3.83 -6.96 8.02
N SER A 304 -3.00 -6.70 9.04
CA SER A 304 -1.57 -6.43 8.83
C SER A 304 -0.64 -7.18 9.76
N TRP A 305 0.55 -7.54 9.27
CA TRP A 305 1.62 -8.15 10.07
C TRP A 305 1.22 -9.42 10.84
N ASN A 306 0.14 -10.10 10.48
CA ASN A 306 -0.28 -11.33 11.14
C ASN A 306 0.52 -12.52 10.57
N ARG A 307 0.81 -13.53 11.39
CA ARG A 307 1.32 -14.83 10.94
C ARG A 307 0.23 -15.88 11.06
N VAL A 308 -0.14 -16.53 9.96
CA VAL A 308 -1.01 -17.71 9.96
C VAL A 308 -0.17 -18.93 9.62
N SER A 309 -0.25 -19.98 10.43
CA SER A 309 0.57 -21.20 10.31
C SER A 309 -0.22 -22.42 10.74
N SER A 310 0.10 -23.61 10.23
CA SER A 310 -0.58 -24.88 10.59
C SER A 310 -2.11 -24.76 10.54
N HIS A 311 -2.64 -24.26 9.41
CA HIS A 311 -4.07 -23.97 9.24
C HIS A 311 -4.51 -24.16 7.79
N ASP A 312 -5.76 -24.57 7.59
CA ASP A 312 -6.35 -24.86 6.27
C ASP A 312 -6.95 -23.60 5.63
N LYS A 313 -8.06 -23.12 6.18
CA LYS A 313 -8.88 -22.01 5.66
C LYS A 313 -8.45 -20.70 6.30
N THR A 314 -7.60 -19.90 5.66
CA THR A 314 -7.01 -18.74 6.35
C THR A 314 -7.93 -17.52 6.41
N MET A 315 -8.33 -16.93 5.29
CA MET A 315 -9.05 -15.64 5.28
C MET A 315 -10.18 -15.58 4.24
N LEU A 316 -11.44 -15.59 4.70
CA LEU A 316 -12.61 -15.39 3.84
C LEU A 316 -13.07 -13.93 3.88
N LEU A 317 -13.32 -13.35 2.71
CA LEU A 317 -13.87 -12.00 2.54
C LEU A 317 -15.15 -12.08 1.70
N GLY A 318 -16.31 -11.99 2.35
CA GLY A 318 -17.61 -12.28 1.75
C GLY A 318 -17.91 -13.78 1.73
N HIS A 319 -18.93 -14.18 2.49
CA HIS A 319 -19.13 -15.59 2.85
C HIS A 319 -19.89 -16.44 1.83
N ASP A 320 -20.80 -15.84 1.07
CA ASP A 320 -21.84 -16.52 0.30
C ASP A 320 -22.08 -15.80 -1.05
N ASP A 321 -22.22 -16.55 -2.14
CA ASP A 321 -22.37 -16.00 -3.51
C ASP A 321 -23.74 -15.33 -3.77
N GLY A 322 -24.75 -15.62 -2.94
CA GLY A 322 -26.06 -14.99 -2.94
C GLY A 322 -26.14 -13.69 -2.12
N ASN A 323 -25.19 -13.43 -1.21
CA ASN A 323 -25.22 -12.28 -0.30
C ASN A 323 -24.87 -10.92 -0.94
N GLY A 324 -24.79 -10.85 -2.28
CA GLY A 324 -24.35 -9.67 -3.01
C GLY A 324 -25.22 -8.43 -2.84
N ALA A 325 -26.45 -8.54 -2.33
CA ALA A 325 -27.28 -7.39 -1.99
C ALA A 325 -26.79 -6.64 -0.73
N GLU A 326 -26.10 -7.34 0.18
CA GLU A 326 -25.55 -6.80 1.42
C GLU A 326 -24.05 -6.47 1.29
N ASP A 327 -23.31 -7.26 0.50
CA ASP A 327 -21.84 -7.15 0.43
C ASP A 327 -21.32 -6.22 -0.70
N ARG A 328 -22.12 -5.89 -1.73
CA ARG A 328 -21.70 -4.99 -2.83
C ARG A 328 -21.61 -3.53 -2.36
N GLY A 329 -20.48 -2.89 -2.64
CA GLY A 329 -20.18 -1.52 -2.17
C GLY A 329 -19.52 -1.49 -0.78
N HIS A 330 -19.41 -2.64 -0.13
CA HIS A 330 -18.72 -2.84 1.15
C HIS A 330 -17.47 -3.72 0.95
N LEU A 331 -17.03 -4.42 2.01
CA LEU A 331 -15.91 -5.36 2.01
C LEU A 331 -14.59 -4.74 1.51
N ARG A 332 -14.37 -3.44 1.77
CA ARG A 332 -13.09 -2.78 1.44
C ARG A 332 -12.05 -3.11 2.50
N VAL A 333 -11.18 -4.06 2.16
CA VAL A 333 -10.17 -4.62 3.08
C VAL A 333 -8.77 -4.51 2.50
N THR A 334 -7.81 -4.22 3.38
CA THR A 334 -6.38 -4.23 3.06
C THR A 334 -5.70 -5.37 3.79
N TYR A 335 -4.95 -6.20 3.06
CA TYR A 335 -4.11 -7.25 3.61
C TYR A 335 -2.66 -6.88 3.32
N HIS A 336 -1.85 -6.58 4.35
CA HIS A 336 -0.45 -6.25 4.13
C HIS A 336 0.56 -6.80 5.13
N HIS A 337 1.73 -7.20 4.64
CA HIS A 337 2.83 -7.72 5.47
C HIS A 337 2.46 -8.95 6.32
N ASN A 338 1.39 -9.66 5.97
CA ASN A 338 1.03 -10.91 6.62
C ASN A 338 1.93 -12.05 6.12
N TRP A 339 2.23 -12.99 7.00
CA TRP A 339 2.96 -14.22 6.70
C TRP A 339 1.98 -15.40 6.66
N PHE A 340 1.85 -16.01 5.49
CA PHE A 340 1.15 -17.28 5.29
C PHE A 340 2.19 -18.40 5.22
N ASP A 341 2.23 -19.23 6.28
CA ASP A 341 3.35 -20.10 6.60
C ASP A 341 2.94 -21.59 6.51
N GLY A 342 3.12 -22.17 5.33
CA GLY A 342 2.79 -23.57 5.03
C GLY A 342 1.29 -23.91 5.07
N THR A 343 0.42 -22.89 4.99
CA THR A 343 -1.05 -22.96 5.03
C THR A 343 -1.67 -23.44 3.72
N ASN A 344 -2.95 -23.82 3.73
CA ASN A 344 -3.57 -24.45 2.56
C ASN A 344 -4.23 -23.47 1.56
N GLN A 345 -5.22 -22.69 2.00
CA GLN A 345 -6.12 -21.93 1.10
C GLN A 345 -6.65 -20.60 1.69
N ARG A 346 -7.30 -19.81 0.81
CA ARG A 346 -8.04 -18.56 1.12
C ARG A 346 -7.16 -17.39 1.59
N HIS A 347 -6.24 -16.86 0.79
CA HIS A 347 -5.23 -15.90 1.26
C HIS A 347 -5.26 -14.48 0.63
N PRO A 348 -6.40 -13.74 0.55
CA PRO A 348 -7.77 -14.11 0.92
C PRO A 348 -8.56 -14.77 -0.24
N ARG A 349 -9.70 -15.40 0.07
CA ARG A 349 -10.78 -15.65 -0.92
C ARG A 349 -11.80 -14.51 -0.83
N VAL A 350 -12.02 -13.79 -1.93
CA VAL A 350 -12.80 -12.54 -1.97
C VAL A 350 -14.06 -12.68 -2.82
N ARG A 351 -15.19 -12.22 -2.30
CA ARG A 351 -16.46 -11.95 -3.01
C ARG A 351 -16.84 -10.48 -2.86
N PHE A 352 -17.42 -9.89 -3.91
CA PHE A 352 -18.00 -8.54 -4.00
C PHE A 352 -17.13 -7.31 -3.66
N GLY A 353 -16.17 -7.41 -2.73
CA GLY A 353 -15.32 -6.31 -2.31
C GLY A 353 -14.50 -5.76 -3.48
N ASN A 354 -14.68 -4.47 -3.77
CA ASN A 354 -13.98 -3.79 -4.85
C ASN A 354 -13.74 -2.31 -4.48
N PRO A 355 -12.48 -1.84 -4.32
CA PRO A 355 -11.24 -2.60 -4.46
C PRO A 355 -10.74 -3.17 -3.13
N VAL A 356 -10.34 -4.44 -3.16
CA VAL A 356 -9.58 -5.11 -2.09
C VAL A 356 -8.09 -5.03 -2.46
N HIS A 357 -7.25 -4.75 -1.46
CA HIS A 357 -5.83 -4.51 -1.67
C HIS A 357 -4.98 -5.52 -0.91
N VAL A 358 -4.10 -6.23 -1.62
CA VAL A 358 -3.27 -7.30 -1.09
C VAL A 358 -1.82 -7.01 -1.46
N TYR A 359 -1.02 -6.47 -0.52
CA TYR A 359 0.34 -6.02 -0.81
C TYR A 359 1.41 -6.33 0.25
N ASN A 360 2.66 -6.49 -0.18
CA ASN A 360 3.81 -6.86 0.66
C ASN A 360 3.57 -8.09 1.57
N ASN A 361 2.63 -9.01 1.26
CA ASN A 361 2.46 -10.24 2.04
C ASN A 361 3.46 -11.31 1.57
N TYR A 362 3.81 -12.22 2.47
CA TYR A 362 4.68 -13.36 2.17
C TYR A 362 3.89 -14.67 2.23
N TYR A 363 3.84 -15.35 1.10
CA TYR A 363 3.21 -16.65 0.90
C TYR A 363 4.32 -17.70 0.79
N GLY A 364 4.55 -18.47 1.85
CA GLY A 364 5.61 -19.48 1.89
C GLY A 364 5.02 -20.89 1.96
N GLY A 365 5.10 -21.65 0.87
CA GLY A 365 4.62 -23.04 0.81
C GLY A 365 3.10 -23.19 0.88
N VAL A 366 2.36 -22.23 0.28
CA VAL A 366 0.90 -22.31 0.20
C VAL A 366 0.49 -23.43 -0.77
N ARG A 367 -0.34 -24.36 -0.29
CA ARG A 367 -0.51 -25.68 -0.92
C ARG A 367 -1.60 -25.75 -1.99
N SER A 368 -2.74 -25.11 -1.75
CA SER A 368 -3.88 -25.11 -2.66
C SER A 368 -3.89 -23.84 -3.51
N TYR A 369 -4.19 -22.68 -2.92
CA TYR A 369 -4.13 -21.39 -3.61
C TYR A 369 -3.90 -20.20 -2.67
N GLY A 370 -3.31 -19.14 -3.21
CA GLY A 370 -3.13 -17.84 -2.57
C GLY A 370 -4.41 -16.98 -2.63
N VAL A 371 -4.43 -15.96 -3.49
CA VAL A 371 -5.55 -14.99 -3.58
C VAL A 371 -6.60 -15.44 -4.60
N ALA A 372 -7.86 -15.59 -4.18
CA ALA A 372 -8.97 -15.86 -5.09
C ALA A 372 -9.87 -14.62 -5.25
N SER A 373 -10.02 -14.10 -6.48
CA SER A 373 -10.99 -13.04 -6.78
C SER A 373 -12.25 -13.63 -7.43
N THR A 374 -13.36 -13.58 -6.72
CA THR A 374 -14.61 -14.26 -7.08
C THR A 374 -15.81 -13.31 -7.06
N VAL A 375 -16.88 -13.67 -7.77
CA VAL A 375 -18.22 -13.05 -7.81
C VAL A 375 -18.21 -11.53 -7.65
N GLY A 376 -17.73 -10.83 -8.68
CA GLY A 376 -17.76 -9.38 -8.77
C GLY A 376 -16.85 -8.63 -7.79
N ALA A 377 -15.96 -9.33 -7.06
CA ALA A 377 -14.84 -8.71 -6.38
C ALA A 377 -13.89 -8.02 -7.38
N GLY A 378 -13.08 -7.07 -6.89
CA GLY A 378 -11.95 -6.52 -7.60
C GLY A 378 -10.73 -6.47 -6.68
N VAL A 379 -9.70 -7.25 -6.98
CA VAL A 379 -8.53 -7.44 -6.09
C VAL A 379 -7.24 -6.97 -6.74
N LEU A 380 -6.54 -6.03 -6.10
CA LEU A 380 -5.20 -5.60 -6.49
C LEU A 380 -4.16 -6.40 -5.69
N VAL A 381 -3.42 -7.28 -6.37
CA VAL A 381 -2.39 -8.14 -5.78
C VAL A 381 -1.02 -7.62 -6.20
N GLU A 382 -0.35 -6.85 -5.35
CA GLU A 382 0.92 -6.22 -5.73
C GLU A 382 2.03 -6.32 -4.70
N CYS A 383 3.28 -6.34 -5.16
CA CYS A 383 4.45 -6.25 -4.29
C CYS A 383 4.56 -7.39 -3.26
N ASN A 384 3.85 -8.50 -3.45
CA ASN A 384 3.89 -9.68 -2.58
C ASN A 384 5.06 -10.60 -2.95
N TYR A 385 5.46 -11.47 -2.02
CA TYR A 385 6.44 -12.54 -2.25
C TYR A 385 5.73 -13.90 -2.21
N PHE A 386 5.74 -14.63 -3.32
CA PHE A 386 5.24 -16.00 -3.41
C PHE A 386 6.41 -16.99 -3.54
N GLU A 387 6.53 -17.89 -2.58
CA GLU A 387 7.51 -18.97 -2.55
C GLU A 387 6.80 -20.33 -2.48
N ASN A 388 7.19 -21.29 -3.33
CA ASN A 388 6.65 -22.65 -3.32
C ASN A 388 5.10 -22.68 -3.32
N THR A 389 4.49 -21.77 -4.07
CA THR A 389 3.03 -21.57 -4.13
C THR A 389 2.54 -21.86 -5.55
N PRO A 390 2.06 -23.08 -5.86
CA PRO A 390 1.71 -23.48 -7.23
C PRO A 390 0.63 -22.60 -7.87
N ASP A 391 -0.31 -22.10 -7.08
CA ASP A 391 -1.33 -21.15 -7.50
C ASP A 391 -1.31 -19.90 -6.59
N PRO A 392 -0.59 -18.83 -6.97
CA PRO A 392 -0.42 -17.65 -6.13
C PRO A 392 -1.65 -16.74 -6.12
N TYR A 393 -2.39 -16.68 -7.23
CA TYR A 393 -3.63 -15.91 -7.35
C TYR A 393 -4.42 -16.29 -8.61
N HIS A 394 -5.75 -16.30 -8.53
CA HIS A 394 -6.62 -16.68 -9.65
C HIS A 394 -7.99 -15.96 -9.67
N LEU A 395 -8.80 -16.27 -10.69
CA LEU A 395 -10.18 -15.80 -10.87
C LEU A 395 -11.19 -16.93 -10.68
N GLY A 396 -12.23 -16.69 -9.89
CA GLY A 396 -13.19 -17.72 -9.45
C GLY A 396 -12.59 -18.61 -8.35
N GLU A 397 -13.38 -19.50 -7.75
CA GLU A 397 -12.88 -20.59 -6.90
C GLU A 397 -14.04 -21.56 -6.55
N GLY A 398 -13.87 -22.85 -6.84
CA GLY A 398 -14.98 -23.83 -6.80
C GLY A 398 -16.16 -23.36 -7.65
N ASP A 399 -17.38 -23.42 -7.10
CA ASP A 399 -18.59 -22.95 -7.78
C ASP A 399 -18.72 -21.41 -7.86
N SER A 400 -17.87 -20.65 -7.14
CA SER A 400 -17.90 -19.19 -7.17
C SER A 400 -17.27 -18.68 -8.47
N GLY A 401 -18.10 -18.08 -9.33
CA GLY A 401 -17.66 -17.50 -10.61
C GLY A 401 -16.61 -16.36 -10.47
N PRO A 402 -16.02 -15.90 -11.58
CA PRO A 402 -14.88 -14.98 -11.54
C PRO A 402 -15.23 -13.57 -11.03
N GLY A 403 -14.28 -12.97 -10.31
CA GLY A 403 -14.20 -11.52 -10.09
C GLY A 403 -13.27 -10.85 -11.11
N THR A 404 -12.65 -9.73 -10.72
CA THR A 404 -11.52 -9.12 -11.43
C THR A 404 -10.27 -9.10 -10.56
N LEU A 405 -9.10 -9.22 -11.17
CA LEU A 405 -7.82 -9.24 -10.47
C LEU A 405 -6.75 -8.58 -11.33
N VAL A 406 -6.07 -7.59 -10.75
CA VAL A 406 -4.87 -6.97 -11.32
C VAL A 406 -3.69 -7.37 -10.45
N ALA A 407 -2.67 -7.99 -11.05
CA ALA A 407 -1.43 -8.33 -10.38
C ALA A 407 -0.27 -7.51 -10.97
N ARG A 408 0.61 -6.98 -10.11
CA ARG A 408 1.80 -6.23 -10.55
C ARG A 408 2.93 -6.29 -9.52
N ASN A 409 4.18 -6.25 -9.99
CA ASN A 409 5.36 -6.17 -9.11
C ASN A 409 5.45 -7.29 -8.04
N ASN A 410 4.88 -8.47 -8.25
CA ASN A 410 5.02 -9.59 -7.30
C ASN A 410 6.35 -10.33 -7.55
N HIS A 411 6.99 -10.82 -6.49
CA HIS A 411 8.17 -11.68 -6.58
C HIS A 411 7.75 -13.15 -6.53
N MET A 412 8.19 -13.93 -7.53
CA MET A 412 7.81 -15.33 -7.69
C MET A 412 9.04 -16.23 -7.58
N VAL A 413 9.00 -17.20 -6.66
CA VAL A 413 10.02 -18.24 -6.49
C VAL A 413 9.33 -19.60 -6.45
N ASN A 414 9.64 -20.48 -7.40
CA ASN A 414 9.03 -21.81 -7.52
C ASN A 414 7.49 -21.80 -7.36
N SER A 415 6.84 -20.87 -8.04
CA SER A 415 5.41 -20.56 -7.90
C SER A 415 4.78 -20.40 -9.28
N GLY A 416 3.45 -20.56 -9.37
CA GLY A 416 2.72 -20.37 -10.63
C GLY A 416 2.78 -18.93 -11.15
N ALA A 417 2.33 -18.71 -12.39
CA ALA A 417 2.19 -17.36 -12.95
C ALA A 417 0.99 -16.58 -12.36
N GLY A 418 0.01 -17.30 -11.81
CA GLY A 418 -1.30 -16.78 -11.42
C GLY A 418 -2.16 -16.35 -12.62
N GLN A 419 -3.36 -15.86 -12.35
CA GLN A 419 -4.32 -15.40 -13.35
C GLN A 419 -4.80 -13.97 -13.04
N THR A 420 -4.95 -13.15 -14.09
CA THR A 420 -5.42 -11.76 -14.00
C THR A 420 -6.51 -11.51 -15.02
N GLY A 421 -7.43 -10.58 -14.75
CA GLY A 421 -8.47 -10.22 -15.69
C GLY A 421 -9.36 -9.07 -15.22
N GLY A 422 -9.90 -8.33 -16.19
CA GLY A 422 -10.73 -7.15 -15.95
C GLY A 422 -9.93 -5.96 -15.37
N SER A 423 -10.62 -5.11 -14.62
CA SER A 423 -10.04 -3.95 -13.94
C SER A 423 -10.48 -3.90 -12.47
N VAL A 424 -9.69 -3.23 -11.65
CA VAL A 424 -9.93 -3.05 -10.21
C VAL A 424 -10.02 -1.56 -9.92
N ALA A 425 -10.92 -1.16 -9.01
CA ALA A 425 -11.06 0.25 -8.64
C ALA A 425 -9.78 0.80 -7.96
N SER A 426 -9.60 2.11 -7.98
CA SER A 426 -8.40 2.75 -7.44
C SER A 426 -8.32 2.65 -5.91
N ILE A 427 -7.11 2.38 -5.42
CA ILE A 427 -6.79 2.45 -3.98
C ILE A 427 -6.66 3.94 -3.59
N PRO A 428 -7.46 4.46 -2.63
CA PRO A 428 -7.54 5.91 -2.37
C PRO A 428 -6.58 6.44 -1.30
N TYR A 429 -5.89 5.57 -0.57
CA TYR A 429 -4.96 5.94 0.50
C TYR A 429 -3.50 5.81 0.05
N GLY A 430 -2.61 6.56 0.70
CA GLY A 430 -1.17 6.38 0.53
C GLY A 430 -0.66 5.09 1.16
N TYR A 431 0.27 4.41 0.49
CA TYR A 431 1.00 3.23 0.95
C TYR A 431 2.35 3.18 0.23
N THR A 432 3.25 2.33 0.73
CA THR A 432 4.53 2.03 0.09
C THR A 432 4.62 0.55 -0.21
N CYS A 433 4.91 0.20 -1.46
CA CYS A 433 5.40 -1.13 -1.79
C CYS A 433 6.84 -1.29 -1.32
N ASP A 434 7.13 -2.38 -0.61
CA ASP A 434 8.51 -2.79 -0.36
C ASP A 434 9.14 -3.30 -1.65
N THR A 435 10.46 -3.43 -1.67
CA THR A 435 11.15 -4.21 -2.71
C THR A 435 10.63 -5.65 -2.64
N PRO A 436 9.96 -6.19 -3.68
CA PRO A 436 9.23 -7.45 -3.57
C PRO A 436 10.09 -8.65 -3.19
N SER A 437 11.38 -8.67 -3.56
CA SER A 437 12.34 -9.71 -3.17
C SER A 437 12.81 -9.61 -1.71
N GLN A 438 12.61 -8.47 -1.03
CA GLN A 438 12.94 -8.28 0.38
C GLN A 438 11.77 -8.61 1.32
N VAL A 439 10.53 -8.63 0.80
CA VAL A 439 9.29 -8.86 1.56
C VAL A 439 9.36 -10.11 2.44
N LYS A 440 9.93 -11.22 1.96
CA LYS A 440 10.17 -12.42 2.79
C LYS A 440 10.96 -12.11 4.07
N SER A 441 12.06 -11.36 3.98
CA SER A 441 12.87 -10.98 5.16
C SER A 441 12.18 -9.97 6.07
N ILE A 442 11.47 -9.00 5.49
CA ILE A 442 10.72 -7.96 6.22
C ILE A 442 9.59 -8.61 7.03
N VAL A 443 8.76 -9.42 6.36
CA VAL A 443 7.59 -10.08 6.93
C VAL A 443 7.98 -11.16 7.94
N THR A 444 8.99 -12.00 7.68
CA THR A 444 9.43 -13.00 8.68
C THR A 444 10.08 -12.37 9.92
N GLY A 445 10.66 -11.17 9.79
CA GLY A 445 11.18 -10.37 10.90
C GLY A 445 10.08 -9.73 11.77
N GLY A 446 9.05 -9.16 11.14
CA GLY A 446 8.03 -8.36 11.84
C GLY A 446 6.70 -9.08 12.13
N ALA A 447 6.30 -10.10 11.38
CA ALA A 447 4.95 -10.66 11.51
C ALA A 447 4.76 -11.59 12.72
N GLY A 448 3.55 -11.54 13.28
CA GLY A 448 3.10 -12.33 14.42
C GLY A 448 3.20 -11.61 15.77
N ALA A 449 2.66 -12.25 16.80
CA ALA A 449 2.69 -11.76 18.17
C ALA A 449 4.11 -11.83 18.78
N GLY A 450 4.40 -10.89 19.68
CA GLY A 450 5.71 -10.73 20.32
C GLY A 450 6.73 -9.92 19.49
N ARG A 451 6.27 -9.22 18.45
CA ARG A 451 7.11 -8.46 17.50
C ARG A 451 7.07 -6.95 17.67
N ILE A 452 6.15 -6.44 18.48
CA ILE A 452 6.02 -5.01 18.79
C ILE A 452 6.22 -4.74 20.28
N ASN A 453 6.59 -3.51 20.61
CA ASN A 453 6.60 -3.01 21.99
C ASN A 453 5.17 -2.68 22.43
N ILE A 454 4.85 -2.95 23.70
CA ILE A 454 3.49 -3.05 24.25
C ILE A 454 3.33 -2.23 25.53
#